data_AF-A0A951DIQ2-F1
#
_entry.id   AF-A0A951DIQ2-F1
#
_cell.length_a   1.000
_cell.length_b   1.000
_cell.length_c   1.000
_cell.angle_alpha   90.00
_cell.angle_beta   90.00
_cell.angle_gamma   90.00
#
_symmetry.space_group_name_H-M   'P 1'
#
loop_
_entity.id
_entity.type
_entity.pdbx_description
1 polymer ?
#
loop_
_entity_poly.entity_id
_entity_poly.type
_entity_poly.pdbx_seq_one_letter_code
_entity_poly.pdbx_strand_id
1 'polypeptide(L)'
;MRFFWTTLLANAVFSTLALAADIGWEHDCTNVRDWYDTKADPSYQAKIEQAEKDAFKVTQCGADTWGKVAFVVKDIDIDKTPILEAKVNQVDVGSAIKVAVAPLDWSELYVVVARTSADGVHIGDIKTATGWTGKKSFNVVLIVEGKGKSAFFSHFKIESNQQAKLD
;
A
#
# COMPACT_ATOMS: atom_id res chain seq x y z
N MET A 1 52.94 0.16 45.88
CA MET A 1 52.56 0.32 44.46
C MET A 1 51.40 -0.61 44.15
N ARG A 2 50.24 -0.06 43.79
CA ARG A 2 49.20 -0.67 42.92
C ARG A 2 48.08 0.36 42.77
N PHE A 3 48.11 1.08 41.65
CA PHE A 3 47.05 2.00 41.23
C PHE A 3 45.98 1.18 40.50
N PHE A 4 44.76 1.14 41.02
CA PHE A 4 43.60 0.63 40.29
C PHE A 4 43.00 1.78 39.47
N TRP A 5 43.03 1.64 38.15
CA TRP A 5 42.31 2.51 37.23
C TRP A 5 40.95 1.87 36.95
N THR A 6 39.87 2.50 37.40
CA THR A 6 38.50 2.11 37.06
C THR A 6 38.06 2.95 35.87
N THR A 7 38.09 2.37 34.68
CA THR A 7 37.56 3.01 33.47
C THR A 7 36.04 2.93 33.48
N LEU A 8 35.38 4.07 33.68
CA LEU A 8 33.93 4.21 33.56
C LEU A 8 33.58 4.31 32.06
N LEU A 9 32.97 3.27 31.48
CA LEU A 9 32.39 3.34 30.14
C LEU A 9 31.04 4.05 30.23
N ALA A 10 30.96 5.26 29.69
CA ALA A 10 29.69 5.96 29.53
C ALA A 10 28.89 5.32 28.39
N ASN A 11 27.79 4.65 28.72
CA ASN A 11 26.79 4.23 27.75
C ASN A 11 26.02 5.47 27.28
N ALA A 12 26.34 5.96 26.07
CA ALA A 12 25.53 6.95 25.39
C ALA A 12 24.23 6.30 24.91
N VAL A 13 23.10 6.72 25.50
CA VAL A 13 21.76 6.36 25.01
C VAL A 13 21.44 7.30 23.86
N PHE A 14 21.55 6.82 22.62
CA PHE A 14 21.04 7.55 21.46
C PHE A 14 19.53 7.37 21.39
N SER A 15 18.78 8.40 21.79
CA SER A 15 17.35 8.49 21.47
C SER A 15 17.20 8.91 20.01
N THR A 16 16.91 7.94 19.14
CA THR A 16 16.47 8.21 17.78
C THR A 16 15.08 8.82 17.83
N LEU A 17 14.98 10.13 17.58
CA LEU A 17 13.71 10.78 17.27
C LEU A 17 13.27 10.28 15.90
N ALA A 18 12.33 9.35 15.85
CA ALA A 18 11.64 8.99 14.61
C ALA A 18 10.81 10.20 14.17
N LEU A 19 11.20 10.82 13.04
CA LEU A 19 10.39 11.88 12.43
C LEU A 19 9.11 11.25 11.89
N ALA A 20 7.95 11.86 12.15
CA ALA A 20 6.70 11.42 11.54
C ALA A 20 6.77 11.55 10.01
N ALA A 21 6.25 10.57 9.27
CA ALA A 21 6.20 10.63 7.81
C ALA A 21 5.22 11.72 7.37
N ASP A 22 5.54 12.39 6.27
CA ASP A 22 4.60 13.28 5.61
C ASP A 22 3.60 12.41 4.85
N ILE A 23 2.30 12.54 5.16
CA ILE A 23 1.23 11.76 4.53
C ILE A 23 0.70 12.54 3.33
N GLY A 24 0.82 11.96 2.13
CA GLY A 24 0.26 12.51 0.89
C GLY A 24 -1.18 12.08 0.66
N TRP A 25 -1.52 10.85 1.06
CA TRP A 25 -2.90 10.32 1.04
C TRP A 25 -3.03 9.14 1.99
N GLU A 26 -4.23 8.93 2.51
CA GLU A 26 -4.54 7.84 3.42
C GLU A 26 -6.00 7.39 3.25
N HIS A 27 -6.24 6.10 3.43
CA HIS A 27 -7.56 5.49 3.44
C HIS A 27 -7.63 4.40 4.51
N ASP A 28 -8.54 4.54 5.46
CA ASP A 28 -8.65 3.69 6.66
C ASP A 28 -9.54 2.44 6.48
N CYS A 29 -10.09 2.25 5.28
CA CYS A 29 -10.93 1.09 4.91
C CYS A 29 -12.20 0.91 5.77
N THR A 30 -12.63 1.95 6.48
CA THR A 30 -13.87 1.95 7.27
C THR A 30 -15.13 2.11 6.40
N ASN A 31 -14.93 2.48 5.14
CA ASN A 31 -15.97 2.51 4.13
C ASN A 31 -15.40 2.08 2.77
N VAL A 32 -16.27 1.54 1.91
CA VAL A 32 -15.94 1.17 0.52
C VAL A 32 -16.38 2.21 -0.49
N ARG A 33 -16.77 3.41 -0.03
CA ARG A 33 -17.23 4.49 -0.91
C ARG A 33 -16.07 4.89 -1.81
N ASP A 34 -16.41 5.32 -3.03
CA ASP A 34 -15.48 5.81 -4.04
C ASP A 34 -14.52 4.77 -4.66
N TRP A 35 -14.60 3.51 -4.21
CA TRP A 35 -13.99 2.38 -4.92
C TRP A 35 -14.82 1.96 -6.14
N TYR A 36 -14.15 1.79 -7.27
CA TYR A 36 -14.70 1.23 -8.51
C TYR A 36 -14.48 -0.27 -8.53
N ASP A 37 -15.55 -1.03 -8.78
CA ASP A 37 -15.55 -2.50 -8.84
C ASP A 37 -16.36 -3.00 -10.04
N THR A 38 -16.68 -4.30 -10.07
CA THR A 38 -17.52 -4.91 -11.13
C THR A 38 -18.87 -4.21 -11.35
N LYS A 39 -19.44 -3.51 -10.36
CA LYS A 39 -20.67 -2.74 -10.56
C LYS A 39 -20.43 -1.50 -11.42
N ALA A 40 -19.26 -0.88 -11.29
CA ALA A 40 -18.87 0.26 -12.10
C ALA A 40 -18.46 -0.17 -13.51
N ASP A 41 -17.73 -1.28 -13.63
CA ASP A 41 -17.30 -1.85 -14.91
C ASP A 41 -17.20 -3.38 -14.81
N PRO A 42 -18.00 -4.15 -15.57
CA PRO A 42 -17.96 -5.61 -15.55
C PRO A 42 -16.57 -6.21 -15.85
N SER A 43 -15.72 -5.49 -16.58
CA SER A 43 -14.34 -5.93 -16.89
C SER A 43 -13.43 -6.00 -15.67
N TYR A 44 -13.83 -5.41 -14.54
CA TYR A 44 -13.03 -5.40 -13.32
C TYR A 44 -13.00 -6.76 -12.64
N GLN A 45 -14.04 -7.59 -12.80
CA GLN A 45 -14.05 -8.98 -12.30
C GLN A 45 -13.72 -9.18 -10.80
N ALA A 46 -13.81 -8.13 -10.01
CA ALA A 46 -13.73 -8.17 -8.56
C ALA A 46 -14.80 -7.28 -7.94
N LYS A 47 -15.30 -7.71 -6.79
CA LYS A 47 -16.27 -7.00 -5.96
C LYS A 47 -15.56 -6.50 -4.70
N ILE A 48 -15.88 -5.28 -4.27
CA ILE A 48 -15.50 -4.77 -2.95
C ILE A 48 -16.73 -4.69 -2.04
N GLU A 49 -16.58 -5.10 -0.79
CA GLU A 49 -17.63 -4.97 0.23
C GLU A 49 -17.05 -4.74 1.62
N GLN A 50 -17.78 -4.00 2.45
CA GLN A 50 -17.42 -3.83 3.84
C GLN A 50 -17.60 -5.16 4.57
N ALA A 51 -16.52 -5.75 5.06
CA ALA A 51 -16.56 -7.03 5.76
C ALA A 51 -16.56 -6.85 7.28
N GLU A 52 -15.77 -5.89 7.77
CA GLU A 52 -15.63 -5.55 9.18
C GLU A 52 -15.70 -4.03 9.38
N LYS A 53 -15.62 -3.54 10.62
CA LYS A 53 -15.70 -2.10 10.90
C LYS A 53 -14.54 -1.31 10.29
N ASP A 54 -13.36 -1.92 10.24
CA ASP A 54 -12.06 -1.33 9.88
C ASP A 54 -11.36 -2.12 8.77
N ALA A 55 -12.10 -2.97 8.06
CA ALA A 55 -11.58 -3.69 6.89
C ALA A 55 -12.65 -3.93 5.84
N PHE A 56 -12.25 -3.73 4.57
CA PHE A 56 -13.03 -4.20 3.44
C PHE A 56 -12.45 -5.49 2.87
N LYS A 57 -13.32 -6.25 2.21
CA LYS A 57 -12.99 -7.47 1.48
C LYS A 57 -13.08 -7.20 -0.01
N VAL A 58 -12.05 -7.60 -0.74
CA VAL A 58 -12.04 -7.64 -2.21
C VAL A 58 -12.08 -9.10 -2.63
N THR A 59 -13.11 -9.48 -3.38
CA THR A 59 -13.32 -10.85 -3.86
C THR A 59 -13.24 -10.89 -5.38
N GLN A 60 -12.44 -11.80 -5.92
CA GLN A 60 -12.47 -12.10 -7.35
C GLN A 60 -13.79 -12.82 -7.69
N CYS A 61 -14.57 -12.28 -8.63
CA CYS A 61 -15.91 -12.77 -8.94
C CYS A 61 -16.20 -12.92 -10.44
N GLY A 62 -15.20 -12.72 -11.31
CA GLY A 62 -15.36 -12.87 -12.76
C GLY A 62 -14.97 -14.25 -13.31
N ALA A 63 -14.99 -14.37 -14.63
CA ALA A 63 -14.64 -15.60 -15.34
C ALA A 63 -13.13 -15.90 -15.30
N ASP A 64 -12.31 -14.85 -15.23
CA ASP A 64 -10.85 -14.94 -15.21
C ASP A 64 -10.32 -15.43 -13.86
N THR A 65 -9.01 -15.64 -13.81
CA THR A 65 -8.28 -16.04 -12.59
C THR A 65 -7.92 -14.86 -11.69
N TRP A 66 -8.27 -13.64 -12.10
CA TRP A 66 -7.97 -12.39 -11.39
C TRP A 66 -9.11 -11.38 -11.56
N GLY A 67 -9.08 -10.35 -10.74
CA GLY A 67 -9.96 -9.19 -10.84
C GLY A 67 -9.32 -8.00 -10.12
N LYS A 68 -9.85 -6.81 -10.35
CA LYS A 68 -9.33 -5.56 -9.80
C LYS A 68 -10.42 -4.65 -9.26
N VAL A 69 -10.06 -3.82 -8.29
CA VAL A 69 -10.84 -2.65 -7.85
C VAL A 69 -9.93 -1.44 -7.84
N ALA A 70 -10.49 -0.25 -7.99
CA ALA A 70 -9.69 0.96 -8.14
C ALA A 70 -10.21 2.12 -7.29
N PHE A 71 -9.33 3.01 -6.88
CA PHE A 71 -9.64 4.24 -6.16
C PHE A 71 -8.87 5.40 -6.79
N VAL A 72 -9.53 6.52 -7.10
CA VAL A 72 -8.86 7.69 -7.69
C VAL A 72 -8.25 8.55 -6.58
N VAL A 73 -6.94 8.70 -6.62
CA VAL A 73 -6.17 9.59 -5.76
C VAL A 73 -5.78 10.84 -6.56
N LYS A 74 -5.77 12.00 -5.89
CA LYS A 74 -5.55 13.30 -6.55
C LYS A 74 -4.38 14.06 -5.92
N ASP A 75 -3.67 14.80 -6.77
CA ASP A 75 -2.70 15.83 -6.37
C ASP A 75 -1.54 15.35 -5.48
N ILE A 76 -1.11 14.10 -5.65
CA ILE A 76 0.01 13.49 -4.92
C ILE A 76 1.33 14.00 -5.47
N ASP A 77 2.16 14.58 -4.60
CA ASP A 77 3.52 15.01 -4.93
C ASP A 77 4.47 13.80 -4.84
N ILE A 78 4.69 13.12 -5.96
CA ILE A 78 5.48 11.88 -6.05
C ILE A 78 6.94 12.10 -5.62
N ASP A 79 7.46 13.32 -5.73
CA ASP A 79 8.82 13.63 -5.28
C ASP A 79 8.93 13.73 -3.75
N LYS A 80 7.82 13.92 -3.03
CA LYS A 80 7.79 14.01 -1.57
C LYS A 80 7.27 12.75 -0.90
N THR A 81 6.21 12.17 -1.46
CA THR A 81 5.52 11.01 -0.89
C THR A 81 5.45 9.86 -1.90
N PRO A 82 6.58 9.22 -2.25
CA PRO A 82 6.61 8.17 -3.27
C PRO A 82 6.16 6.80 -2.76
N ILE A 83 6.08 6.61 -1.44
CA ILE A 83 5.93 5.28 -0.85
C ILE A 83 4.45 4.94 -0.70
N LEU A 84 4.00 3.86 -1.34
CA LEU A 84 2.67 3.28 -1.17
C LEU A 84 2.75 2.12 -0.18
N GLU A 85 1.97 2.22 0.89
CA GLU A 85 1.75 1.17 1.88
C GLU A 85 0.34 0.60 1.74
N ALA A 86 0.24 -0.72 1.80
CA ALA A 86 -1.02 -1.46 1.87
C ALA A 86 -0.97 -2.47 3.02
N LYS A 87 -1.92 -2.35 3.96
CA LYS A 87 -2.08 -3.29 5.07
C LYS A 87 -3.16 -4.32 4.73
N VAL A 88 -2.70 -5.57 4.57
CA VAL A 88 -3.51 -6.74 4.24
C VAL A 88 -3.68 -7.56 5.51
N ASN A 89 -4.91 -7.69 5.98
CA ASN A 89 -5.20 -8.46 7.19
C ASN A 89 -5.17 -9.96 6.94
N GLN A 90 -5.67 -10.38 5.78
CA GLN A 90 -5.80 -11.78 5.41
C GLN A 90 -5.85 -11.92 3.88
N VAL A 91 -5.15 -12.93 3.35
CA VAL A 91 -5.29 -13.43 1.99
C VAL A 91 -5.81 -14.87 2.04
N ASP A 92 -6.92 -15.16 1.36
CA ASP A 92 -7.48 -16.51 1.35
C ASP A 92 -6.48 -17.54 0.80
N VAL A 93 -6.52 -18.77 1.33
CA VAL A 93 -5.72 -19.88 0.79
C VAL A 93 -6.04 -20.11 -0.69
N GLY A 94 -5.00 -20.09 -1.52
CA GLY A 94 -5.10 -20.17 -2.98
C GLY A 94 -5.33 -18.83 -3.68
N SER A 95 -5.24 -17.71 -2.95
CA SER A 95 -5.29 -16.35 -3.48
C SER A 95 -3.91 -15.69 -3.51
N ALA A 96 -3.83 -14.56 -4.19
CA ALA A 96 -2.71 -13.64 -4.13
C ALA A 96 -3.20 -12.23 -4.42
N ILE A 97 -2.45 -11.23 -3.95
CA ILE A 97 -2.71 -9.82 -4.18
C ILE A 97 -1.54 -9.16 -4.91
N LYS A 98 -1.84 -8.09 -5.64
CA LYS A 98 -0.90 -7.08 -6.12
C LYS A 98 -1.52 -5.71 -5.87
N VAL A 99 -0.68 -4.70 -5.63
CA VAL A 99 -1.12 -3.30 -5.64
C VAL A 99 -0.39 -2.60 -6.77
N ALA A 100 -1.17 -1.95 -7.63
CA ALA A 100 -0.67 -1.24 -8.79
C ALA A 100 -1.18 0.21 -8.77
N VAL A 101 -0.60 1.03 -9.63
CA VAL A 101 -1.15 2.34 -9.98
C VAL A 101 -1.35 2.44 -11.48
N ALA A 102 -2.32 3.22 -11.90
CA ALA A 102 -2.58 3.50 -13.31
C ALA A 102 -2.90 4.99 -13.50
N PRO A 103 -2.41 5.66 -14.57
CA PRO A 103 -2.88 7.00 -14.89
C PRO A 103 -4.40 7.01 -15.09
N LEU A 104 -5.02 8.20 -15.01
CA LEU A 104 -6.48 8.33 -15.06
C LEU A 104 -7.11 7.82 -16.37
N ASP A 105 -6.34 7.80 -17.45
CA ASP A 105 -6.74 7.28 -18.75
C ASP A 105 -6.54 5.77 -18.92
N TRP A 106 -6.02 5.08 -17.89
CA TRP A 106 -5.73 3.65 -17.89
C TRP A 106 -4.76 3.19 -19.01
N SER A 107 -3.93 4.09 -19.53
CA SER A 107 -2.99 3.77 -20.62
C SER A 107 -1.94 2.73 -20.24
N GLU A 108 -1.59 2.65 -18.95
CA GLU A 108 -0.64 1.65 -18.44
C GLU A 108 -0.98 1.27 -16.98
N LEU A 109 -0.53 0.10 -16.54
CA LEU A 109 -0.70 -0.40 -15.18
C LEU A 109 0.67 -0.77 -14.61
N TYR A 110 1.11 -0.03 -13.60
CA TYR A 110 2.42 -0.20 -12.98
C TYR A 110 2.27 -0.93 -11.64
N VAL A 111 2.89 -2.10 -11.51
CA VAL A 111 2.88 -2.86 -10.25
C VAL A 111 3.83 -2.19 -9.25
N VAL A 112 3.28 -1.74 -8.12
CA VAL A 112 4.02 -1.06 -7.05
C VAL A 112 4.35 -2.04 -5.92
N VAL A 113 3.36 -2.82 -5.50
CA VAL A 113 3.54 -3.95 -4.59
C VAL A 113 3.47 -5.23 -5.40
N ALA A 114 4.58 -5.98 -5.39
CA ALA A 114 4.71 -7.24 -6.09
C ALA A 114 3.69 -8.29 -5.61
N ARG A 115 3.48 -9.31 -6.44
CA ARG A 115 2.55 -10.41 -6.15
C ARG A 115 2.92 -11.10 -4.85
N THR A 116 1.97 -11.24 -3.94
CA THR A 116 2.16 -11.94 -2.67
C THR A 116 0.88 -12.66 -2.23
N SER A 117 1.05 -13.77 -1.50
CA SER A 117 -0.04 -14.48 -0.81
C SER A 117 0.06 -14.31 0.70
N ALA A 118 0.89 -13.38 1.18
CA ALA A 118 1.13 -13.15 2.59
C ALA A 118 0.28 -11.99 3.12
N ASP A 119 -0.09 -12.11 4.39
CA ASP A 119 -0.71 -11.05 5.18
C ASP A 119 0.36 -10.05 5.63
N GLY A 120 -0.08 -8.94 6.24
CA GLY A 120 0.78 -7.93 6.82
C GLY A 120 0.86 -6.64 6.00
N VAL A 121 1.92 -5.87 6.27
CA VAL A 121 2.17 -4.58 5.63
C VAL A 121 3.05 -4.79 4.41
N HIS A 122 2.58 -4.32 3.26
CA HIS A 122 3.31 -4.38 1.99
C HIS A 122 3.58 -2.98 1.47
N ILE A 123 4.82 -2.74 1.05
CA ILE A 123 5.30 -1.42 0.68
C ILE A 123 5.92 -1.47 -0.70
N GLY A 124 5.67 -0.44 -1.51
CA GLY A 124 6.35 -0.23 -2.79
C GLY A 124 6.54 1.24 -3.09
N ASP A 125 7.50 1.54 -3.96
CA ASP A 125 7.83 2.90 -4.38
C ASP A 125 7.18 3.19 -5.74
N ILE A 126 6.21 4.12 -5.76
CA ILE A 126 5.49 4.54 -6.97
C ILE A 126 6.46 5.17 -7.98
N LYS A 127 7.39 6.02 -7.53
CA LYS A 127 8.36 6.70 -8.38
C LYS A 127 9.27 5.71 -9.09
N THR A 128 9.74 4.68 -8.36
CA THR A 128 10.57 3.61 -8.93
C THR A 128 9.78 2.76 -9.93
N ALA A 129 8.53 2.41 -9.63
CA ALA A 129 7.70 1.58 -10.50
C ALA A 129 7.26 2.28 -11.79
N THR A 130 7.05 3.60 -11.75
CA THR A 130 6.43 4.37 -12.84
C THR A 130 7.38 5.32 -13.57
N GLY A 131 8.48 5.72 -12.93
CA GLY A 131 9.30 6.84 -13.37
C GLY A 131 8.63 8.22 -13.23
N TRP A 132 7.45 8.31 -12.60
CA TRP A 132 6.73 9.57 -12.45
C TRP A 132 7.42 10.53 -11.47
N THR A 133 7.22 11.82 -11.71
CA THR A 133 7.72 12.93 -10.87
C THR A 133 6.65 14.02 -10.73
N GLY A 134 6.83 14.91 -9.76
CA GLY A 134 5.94 16.03 -9.46
C GLY A 134 4.55 15.61 -8.98
N LYS A 135 3.58 16.53 -9.13
CA LYS A 135 2.18 16.28 -8.75
C LYS A 135 1.46 15.40 -9.77
N LYS A 136 0.80 14.34 -9.28
CA LYS A 136 0.05 13.37 -10.08
C LYS A 136 -1.30 13.03 -9.46
N SER A 137 -2.26 12.76 -10.33
CA SER A 137 -3.55 12.13 -9.99
C SER A 137 -3.63 10.83 -10.78
N PHE A 138 -4.04 9.74 -10.11
CA PHE A 138 -3.98 8.40 -10.66
C PHE A 138 -4.93 7.45 -9.91
N ASN A 139 -5.14 6.27 -10.45
CA ASN A 139 -5.85 5.18 -9.81
C ASN A 139 -4.87 4.37 -8.95
N VAL A 140 -5.18 4.15 -7.68
CA VAL A 140 -4.64 3.03 -6.89
C VAL A 140 -5.49 1.81 -7.21
N VAL A 141 -4.86 0.71 -7.60
CA VAL A 141 -5.52 -0.48 -8.13
C VAL A 141 -5.16 -1.69 -7.29
N LEU A 142 -6.16 -2.33 -6.68
CA LEU A 142 -5.99 -3.60 -5.97
C LEU A 142 -6.35 -4.72 -6.92
N ILE A 143 -5.45 -5.69 -7.07
CA ILE A 143 -5.67 -6.86 -7.91
C ILE A 143 -5.70 -8.07 -6.99
N VAL A 144 -6.76 -8.87 -7.08
CA VAL A 144 -6.92 -10.12 -6.37
C VAL A 144 -6.94 -11.27 -7.39
N GLU A 145 -6.11 -12.26 -7.15
CA GLU A 145 -6.03 -13.50 -7.92
C GLU A 145 -6.68 -14.66 -7.15
N GLY A 146 -7.15 -15.67 -7.87
CA GLY A 146 -7.78 -16.86 -7.29
C GLY A 146 -9.30 -16.80 -7.42
N LYS A 147 -9.86 -17.72 -8.22
CA LYS A 147 -11.28 -17.70 -8.56
C LYS A 147 -12.18 -17.84 -7.33
N GLY A 148 -13.04 -16.86 -7.08
CA GLY A 148 -13.92 -16.83 -5.91
C GLY A 148 -13.18 -16.61 -4.57
N LYS A 149 -11.89 -16.25 -4.62
CA LYS A 149 -11.07 -15.99 -3.44
C LYS A 149 -11.01 -14.50 -3.12
N SER A 150 -10.65 -14.22 -1.88
CA SER A 150 -10.66 -12.86 -1.34
C SER A 150 -9.36 -12.47 -0.65
N ALA A 151 -9.19 -11.17 -0.49
CA ALA A 151 -8.25 -10.57 0.43
C ALA A 151 -8.94 -9.44 1.22
N PHE A 152 -8.46 -9.22 2.43
CA PHE A 152 -9.00 -8.26 3.40
C PHE A 152 -7.97 -7.17 3.66
N PHE A 153 -8.39 -5.91 3.55
CA PHE A 153 -7.51 -4.76 3.66
C PHE A 153 -8.05 -3.80 4.72
N SER A 154 -7.17 -3.31 5.59
CA SER A 154 -7.54 -2.39 6.66
C SER A 154 -6.95 -1.00 6.51
N HIS A 155 -5.95 -0.81 5.63
CA HIS A 155 -5.31 0.49 5.50
C HIS A 155 -4.54 0.64 4.20
N PHE A 156 -4.58 1.86 3.64
CA PHE A 156 -3.68 2.30 2.57
C PHE A 156 -3.15 3.68 2.89
N LYS A 157 -1.89 3.92 2.50
CA LYS A 157 -1.24 5.21 2.71
C LYS A 157 -0.21 5.47 1.63
N ILE A 158 -0.10 6.72 1.23
CA ILE A 158 1.00 7.23 0.42
C ILE A 158 1.76 8.26 1.26
N GLU A 159 3.05 8.03 1.49
CA GLU A 159 3.84 8.82 2.43
C GLU A 159 5.29 9.07 2.00
N SER A 160 5.98 9.94 2.72
CA SER A 160 7.39 10.22 2.52
C SER A 160 8.28 9.06 2.95
N ASN A 161 9.43 8.94 2.29
CA ASN A 161 10.41 7.93 2.66
C ASN A 161 11.01 8.29 4.03
N GLN A 162 10.69 7.48 5.05
CA GLN A 162 11.22 7.60 6.41
C GLN A 162 12.75 7.46 6.49
N GLN A 163 13.39 6.93 5.45
CA GLN A 163 14.81 6.56 5.45
C GLN A 163 15.75 7.69 5.00
N ALA A 164 15.23 8.84 4.54
CA ALA A 164 16.01 9.84 3.81
C ALA A 164 16.58 11.02 4.63
N LYS A 165 16.68 10.95 5.97
CA LYS A 165 17.19 12.07 6.79
C LYS A 165 18.20 11.68 7.86
N LEU A 166 19.22 10.90 7.50
CA LEU A 166 20.39 10.64 8.36
C LEU A 166 21.72 11.17 7.80
N ASP A 167 21.67 12.04 6.79
CA ASP A 167 22.86 12.68 6.21
C ASP A 167 23.04 14.13 6.71
#